data_AF-A0A166HQ02-F1
#
_entry.id   AF-A0A166HQ02-F1
#
_cell.length_a   1.000
_cell.length_b   1.000
_cell.length_c   1.000
_cell.angle_alpha   90.00
_cell.angle_beta   90.00
_cell.angle_gamma   90.00
#
_symmetry.space_group_name_H-M   'P 1'
#
loop_
_entity.id
_entity.type
_entity.pdbx_description
1 polymer ?
#
loop_
_entity_poly.entity_id
_entity_poly.type
_entity_poly.pdbx_seq_one_letter_code
_entity_poly.pdbx_strand_id
1 'polypeptide(L)' 'MQFFKSAVVAVMAFAAVAVAAPWDTAECKPLLQSCDVNSDCCADLCVAGLCL' A
#
# COMPACT_ATOMS: atom_id res chain seq x y z
N MET A 1 1.30 0.75 30.09
CA MET A 1 2.11 1.37 29.02
C MET A 1 2.88 0.37 28.14
N GLN A 2 2.81 -0.95 28.37
CA GLN A 2 3.56 -1.96 27.61
C GLN A 2 2.80 -2.50 26.38
N PHE A 3 1.46 -2.60 26.47
CA PHE A 3 0.62 -3.09 25.37
C PHE A 3 0.56 -2.15 24.17
N PHE A 4 0.54 -0.84 24.41
CA PHE A 4 0.49 0.16 23.33
C PHE A 4 1.74 0.13 22.45
N LYS A 5 2.91 -0.11 23.07
CA LYS A 5 4.19 -0.17 22.34
C LYS A 5 4.27 -1.39 21.42
N SER A 6 3.73 -2.54 21.86
CA SER A 6 3.64 -3.74 21.01
C SER A 6 2.62 -3.57 19.88
N ALA A 7 1.48 -2.92 20.15
CA ALA A 7 0.47 -2.65 19.13
C ALA A 7 0.99 -1.71 18.03
N VAL A 8 1.69 -0.64 18.41
CA VAL A 8 2.29 0.28 17.44
C VAL A 8 3.35 -0.44 16.59
N VAL A 9 4.22 -1.25 17.21
CA VAL A 9 5.22 -2.03 16.45
C VAL A 9 4.55 -3.03 15.50
N ALA A 10 3.48 -3.69 15.92
CA ALA A 10 2.74 -4.60 15.05
C ALA A 10 2.11 -3.86 13.86
N VAL A 11 1.41 -2.75 14.08
CA VAL A 11 0.81 -1.95 13.00
C VAL A 11 1.87 -1.45 12.02
N MET A 12 3.01 -0.96 12.52
CA MET A 12 4.10 -0.48 11.67
C MET A 12 4.75 -1.63 10.88
N ALA A 13 4.86 -2.82 11.47
CA ALA A 13 5.36 -4.00 10.76
C ALA A 13 4.38 -4.47 9.66
N PHE A 14 3.06 -4.48 9.93
CA PHE A 14 2.06 -4.80 8.93
C PHE A 14 2.02 -3.79 7.79
N ALA A 15 2.09 -2.49 8.11
CA ALA A 15 2.16 -1.44 7.11
C ALA A 15 3.43 -1.56 6.25
N ALA A 16 4.58 -1.84 6.86
CA ALA A 16 5.84 -2.06 6.17
C ALA A 16 5.78 -3.28 5.23
N VAL A 17 5.14 -4.38 5.66
CA VAL A 17 4.97 -5.56 4.80
C VAL A 17 3.96 -5.30 3.68
N ALA A 18 2.90 -4.53 3.93
CA ALA A 18 1.93 -4.19 2.89
C ALA A 18 2.55 -3.33 1.77
N VAL A 19 3.49 -2.44 2.10
CA VAL A 19 4.23 -1.64 1.11
C VAL A 19 5.42 -2.37 0.50
N ALA A 20 6.07 -3.27 1.26
CA ALA A 20 7.28 -3.98 0.81
C ALA A 20 7.01 -5.37 0.22
N ALA A 21 5.76 -5.86 0.26
CA ALA A 21 5.40 -7.11 -0.39
C ALA A 21 5.73 -6.99 -1.89
N PRO A 22 6.42 -7.99 -2.47
CA PRO A 22 6.77 -7.97 -3.89
C PRO A 22 5.48 -8.06 -4.72
N TRP A 23 5.01 -6.90 -5.12
CA TRP A 23 4.03 -6.63 -6.18
C TRP A 23 4.41 -7.13 -7.58
N ASP A 24 5.54 -7.80 -7.77
CA ASP A 24 5.94 -8.40 -9.06
C ASP A 24 4.96 -9.47 -9.57
N THR A 25 3.99 -9.90 -8.75
CA THR A 25 2.88 -10.77 -9.16
C THR A 25 1.51 -10.09 -9.12
N ALA A 26 1.44 -8.81 -8.72
CA ALA A 26 0.23 -8.03 -8.78
C ALA A 26 0.18 -7.31 -10.13
N GLU A 27 -0.75 -7.72 -10.98
CA GLU A 27 -1.15 -7.03 -12.21
C GLU A 27 -1.63 -5.57 -12.00
N CYS A 28 -1.63 -5.09 -10.75
CA CYS A 28 -2.04 -3.77 -10.33
C CYS A 28 -0.94 -3.07 -9.50
N LYS A 29 -0.92 -1.75 -9.58
CA LYS A 29 0.02 -0.83 -8.95
C LYS A 29 -0.52 -0.37 -7.58
N PRO A 30 0.32 -0.33 -6.53
CA PRO A 30 -0.04 0.03 -5.18
C PRO A 30 -0.24 1.54 -5.02
N LEU A 31 -0.71 1.92 -3.84
CA LEU A 31 -0.93 3.29 -3.41
C LEU A 31 0.32 4.17 -3.58
N LEU A 32 0.13 5.44 -3.93
CA LEU A 32 1.17 6.44 -4.23
C LEU A 32 2.07 6.15 -5.44
N GLN A 33 1.74 5.15 -6.27
CA GLN A 33 2.43 4.96 -7.54
C GLN A 33 1.78 5.75 -8.67
N SER A 34 2.60 6.17 -9.64
CA SER A 34 2.10 6.86 -10.82
C SER A 34 1.21 5.96 -11.66
N CYS A 35 0.04 6.43 -12.06
CA CYS A 35 -0.95 5.70 -12.83
C CYS A 35 -1.45 6.52 -14.03
N ASP A 36 -1.86 5.84 -15.10
CA ASP A 36 -2.54 6.45 -16.26
C ASP A 36 -4.05 6.14 -16.25
N VAL A 37 -4.42 4.88 -15.96
CA VAL A 37 -5.83 4.44 -15.90
C VAL A 37 -6.21 3.83 -14.55
N ASN A 38 -7.47 3.98 -14.16
CA ASN A 38 -7.99 3.53 -12.86
C ASN A 38 -7.59 2.09 -12.49
N SER A 39 -7.71 1.17 -13.46
CA SER A 39 -7.40 -0.25 -13.30
C SER A 39 -5.91 -0.59 -13.30
N ASP A 40 -5.04 0.40 -13.53
CA ASP A 40 -3.63 0.25 -13.17
C ASP A 40 -3.47 0.20 -11.65
N CYS A 41 -4.41 0.72 -10.86
CA CYS A 41 -4.27 0.78 -9.40
C CYS A 41 -4.97 -0.40 -8.72
N CYS A 42 -4.37 -0.97 -7.68
CA CYS A 42 -4.99 -2.08 -6.94
C CYS A 42 -6.27 -1.70 -6.19
N ALA A 43 -6.46 -0.41 -5.94
CA ALA A 43 -7.69 0.14 -5.39
C ALA A 43 -8.69 0.57 -6.48
N ASP A 44 -8.37 0.33 -7.76
CA ASP A 44 -9.08 0.84 -8.93
C ASP A 44 -9.40 2.34 -8.70
N LEU A 45 -8.39 3.12 -8.31
CA LEU A 45 -8.53 4.55 -8.05
C LEU A 45 -7.28 5.30 -8.47
N CYS A 46 -7.39 6.05 -9.58
CA CYS A 46 -6.33 6.89 -10.11
C CYS A 46 -6.72 8.36 -10.03
N VAL A 47 -6.05 9.10 -9.15
CA VAL A 47 -6.35 10.52 -8.89
C VAL A 47 -5.09 11.33 -9.07
N ALA A 48 -5.15 12.35 -9.93
CA ALA A 48 -4.01 13.21 -10.25
C ALA A 48 -2.76 12.43 -10.72
N GLY A 49 -2.96 11.31 -11.41
CA GLY A 49 -1.89 10.43 -11.89
C GLY A 49 -1.21 9.61 -10.79
N LEU A 50 -1.85 9.45 -9.63
CA LEU A 50 -1.39 8.64 -8.49
C LEU A 50 -2.48 7.64 -8.09
N CYS A 51 -2.07 6.42 -7.77
CA CYS A 51 -2.93 5.41 -7.18
C CYS A 51 -3.26 5.75 -5.72
N LEU A 52 -4.52 5.65 -5.34
CA LEU A 52 -5.05 6.01 -4.01
C LEU A 52 -5.96 4.95 -3.42
#